data_AF-A0A7S1ECW1-F1
#
_entry.id   AF-A0A7S1ECW1-F1
#
_cell.length_a   1.000
_cell.length_b   1.000
_cell.length_c   1.000
_cell.angle_alpha   90.00
_cell.angle_beta   90.00
_cell.angle_gamma   90.00
#
_symmetry.space_group_name_H-M   'P 1'
#
loop_
_entity.id
_entity.type
_entity.pdbx_description
1 polymer ?
#
loop_
_entity_poly.entity_id
_entity_poly.type
_entity_poly.pdbx_seq_one_letter_code
_entity_poly.pdbx_strand_id
1 'polypeptide(L)'
;LGTTFKPSRDVDVTVDLYQINIRDRIVLSGRFDAINFPEIAPLLNSLGVEQTAFFVNSVNTRTRGLDLTASSRSKFGEGQLYTFLALNISRTSVTAVNAPPKLQT
;
A
#
# COMPACT_ATOMS: atom_id res chain seq x y z
N LEU A 1 7.60 -13.38 7.48
CA LEU A 1 8.66 -14.08 8.24
C LEU A 1 9.02 -13.18 9.39
N GLY A 2 9.07 -13.70 10.60
CA GLY A 2 9.27 -12.88 11.80
C GLY A 2 10.20 -13.56 12.77
N THR A 3 10.95 -12.77 13.52
CA THR A 3 11.68 -13.25 14.69
C THR A 3 11.63 -12.22 15.81
N THR A 4 11.53 -12.71 17.03
CA THR A 4 11.66 -11.92 18.24
C THR A 4 12.81 -12.51 19.04
N PHE A 5 13.68 -11.64 19.55
CA PHE A 5 14.79 -12.05 20.39
C PHE A 5 15.01 -11.05 21.51
N LYS A 6 15.57 -11.57 22.60
CA LYS A 6 15.89 -10.83 23.82
C LYS A 6 17.40 -10.83 24.03
N PRO A 7 18.14 -9.83 23.53
CA PRO A 7 19.60 -9.75 23.71
C PRO A 7 20.01 -9.70 25.19
N SER A 8 19.13 -9.20 26.06
CA SER A 8 19.28 -9.22 27.52
C SER A 8 17.90 -9.40 28.17
N ARG A 9 17.85 -9.50 29.50
CA ARG A 9 16.57 -9.62 30.23
C ARG A 9 15.66 -8.40 30.09
N ASP A 10 16.26 -7.24 29.77
CA ASP A 10 15.58 -5.95 29.78
C ASP A 10 15.44 -5.33 28.39
N VAL A 11 15.79 -6.06 27.33
CA VAL A 11 15.70 -5.61 25.93
C VAL A 11 14.94 -6.64 25.11
N ASP A 12 13.92 -6.18 24.41
CA ASP A 12 13.11 -6.94 23.46
C ASP A 12 13.26 -6.33 22.06
N VAL A 13 13.53 -7.17 21.06
CA VAL A 13 13.60 -6.74 19.66
C VAL A 13 12.79 -7.70 18.80
N THR A 14 11.94 -7.15 17.95
CA THR A 14 11.15 -7.89 16.94
C THR A 14 11.47 -7.35 15.56
N VAL A 15 11.65 -8.27 14.61
CA VAL A 15 11.93 -7.97 13.21
C VAL A 15 11.06 -8.84 12.33
N ASP A 16 10.26 -8.22 11.46
CA ASP A 16 9.37 -8.87 10.53
C ASP A 16 9.66 -8.45 9.09
N LEU A 17 9.87 -9.43 8.22
CA LEU A 17 9.89 -9.26 6.77
C LEU A 17 8.56 -9.71 6.20
N TYR A 18 7.93 -8.87 5.38
CA TYR A 18 6.67 -9.18 4.73
C TYR A 18 6.71 -8.94 3.23
N GLN A 19 5.91 -9.74 2.52
CA GLN A 19 5.60 -9.54 1.13
C GLN A 19 4.10 -9.75 0.93
N ILE A 20 3.43 -8.71 0.46
CA ILE A 20 2.00 -8.72 0.15
C ILE A 20 1.87 -8.67 -1.37
N ASN A 21 1.20 -9.68 -1.93
CA ASN A 21 0.84 -9.69 -3.34
C ASN A 21 -0.66 -9.48 -3.45
N ILE A 22 -1.08 -8.43 -4.15
CA ILE A 22 -2.48 -8.19 -4.48
C ILE A 22 -2.63 -8.43 -5.97
N ARG A 23 -3.54 -9.32 -6.34
CA ARG A 23 -3.90 -9.59 -7.73
C ARG A 23 -5.25 -8.97 -8.03
N ASP A 24 -5.43 -8.54 -9.28
CA ASP A 24 -6.69 -7.99 -9.79
C ASP A 24 -7.24 -6.89 -8.88
N ARG A 25 -6.34 -6.01 -8.41
CA ARG A 25 -6.66 -4.92 -7.49
C ARG A 25 -7.70 -4.02 -8.14
N ILE A 26 -8.77 -3.74 -7.39
CA ILE A 26 -9.74 -2.71 -7.75
C ILE A 26 -9.04 -1.36 -7.68
N VAL A 27 -8.91 -0.71 -8.84
CA VAL A 27 -8.40 0.65 -8.97
C VAL A 27 -9.43 1.48 -9.73
N LEU A 28 -9.34 2.80 -9.60
CA LEU A 28 -10.06 3.69 -10.49
C LEU A 28 -9.36 3.69 -11.85
N SER A 29 -10.12 3.56 -12.93
CA SER A 29 -9.62 3.78 -14.28
C SER A 29 -9.14 5.22 -14.47
N GLY A 30 -8.52 5.50 -15.61
CA GLY A 30 -8.44 6.88 -16.11
C GLY A 30 -9.84 7.48 -16.30
N ARG A 31 -9.90 8.81 -16.46
CA ARG A 31 -11.15 9.51 -16.74
C ARG A 31 -11.47 9.43 -18.23
N PHE A 32 -12.74 9.22 -18.53
CA PHE A 32 -13.27 9.19 -19.88
C PHE A 32 -14.18 10.40 -20.11
N ASP A 33 -13.99 11.06 -21.25
CA ASP A 33 -14.81 12.15 -21.75
C ASP A 33 -15.06 12.02 -23.25
N ALA A 34 -15.79 12.97 -23.81
CA ALA A 34 -16.09 13.01 -25.24
C ALA A 34 -14.85 13.19 -26.14
N ILE A 35 -13.69 13.58 -25.59
CA ILE A 35 -12.46 13.79 -26.35
C ILE A 35 -11.68 12.47 -26.47
N ASN A 36 -11.43 11.80 -25.34
CA ASN A 36 -10.64 10.57 -25.32
C ASN A 36 -11.47 9.30 -25.55
N PHE A 37 -12.80 9.37 -25.42
CA PHE A 37 -13.70 8.27 -25.70
C PHE A 37 -15.03 8.78 -26.29
N PRO A 38 -15.04 9.25 -27.56
CA PRO A 38 -16.20 9.91 -28.17
C PRO A 38 -17.51 9.11 -28.12
N GLU A 39 -17.43 7.78 -28.11
CA GLU A 39 -18.58 6.87 -28.05
C GLU A 39 -19.43 7.04 -26.77
N ILE A 40 -18.86 7.56 -25.66
CA ILE A 40 -19.59 7.78 -24.40
C ILE A 40 -20.27 9.15 -24.32
N ALA A 41 -19.96 10.06 -25.24
CA ALA A 41 -20.46 11.44 -25.21
C ALA A 41 -22.00 11.56 -25.15
N PRO A 42 -22.80 10.78 -25.90
CA PRO A 42 -24.26 10.85 -25.80
C PRO A 42 -24.77 10.50 -24.38
N LEU A 43 -24.16 9.51 -23.75
CA LEU A 43 -24.51 9.07 -22.40
C LEU A 43 -24.13 10.14 -21.36
N LEU A 44 -22.91 10.67 -21.44
CA LEU A 44 -22.44 11.73 -20.54
C LEU A 44 -23.34 12.98 -20.62
N ASN A 45 -23.67 13.42 -21.84
CA ASN A 45 -24.56 14.56 -22.06
C ASN A 45 -25.97 14.31 -21.49
N SER A 46 -26.51 13.10 -21.64
CA SER A 46 -27.83 12.76 -21.09
C SER A 46 -27.89 12.80 -19.56
N LEU A 47 -26.75 12.57 -18.91
CA LEU A 47 -26.59 12.59 -17.46
C LEU A 47 -26.09 13.94 -16.93
N GLY A 48 -25.79 14.90 -17.81
CA GLY A 48 -25.26 16.22 -17.44
C GLY A 48 -23.88 16.18 -16.79
N VAL A 49 -23.04 15.20 -17.13
CA VAL A 49 -21.69 15.01 -16.58
C VAL A 49 -20.61 15.19 -17.64
N GLU A 50 -19.46 15.77 -17.29
CA GLU A 50 -18.36 16.02 -18.24
C GLU A 50 -17.38 14.84 -18.38
N GLN A 51 -17.15 14.12 -17.28
CA GLN A 51 -16.19 13.03 -17.19
C GLN A 51 -16.75 11.88 -16.33
N THR A 52 -16.32 10.66 -16.62
CA THR A 52 -16.61 9.49 -15.79
C THR A 52 -15.37 8.63 -15.56
N ALA A 53 -15.40 7.80 -14.53
CA ALA A 53 -14.37 6.81 -14.24
C ALA A 53 -15.01 5.55 -13.66
N PHE A 54 -14.36 4.40 -13.88
CA PHE A 54 -14.87 3.09 -13.50
C PHE A 54 -13.92 2.42 -12.51
N PHE A 55 -14.47 1.68 -11.56
CA PHE A 55 -13.68 0.74 -10.78
C PHE A 55 -13.37 -0.49 -11.63
N VAL A 56 -12.09 -0.83 -11.74
CA VAL A 56 -11.60 -1.93 -12.58
C VAL A 56 -10.64 -2.82 -11.80
N ASN A 57 -10.76 -4.13 -11.99
CA ASN A 57 -9.86 -5.14 -11.43
C ASN A 57 -8.67 -5.36 -12.37
N SER A 58 -7.75 -4.41 -12.43
CA SER A 58 -6.78 -4.35 -13.54
C SER A 58 -5.32 -4.22 -13.14
N VAL A 59 -4.98 -4.19 -11.86
CA VAL A 59 -3.58 -3.97 -11.44
C VAL A 59 -3.14 -5.04 -10.45
N ASN A 60 -2.01 -5.68 -10.74
CA ASN A 60 -1.31 -6.51 -9.76
C ASN A 60 -0.24 -5.66 -9.07
N THR A 61 -0.19 -5.71 -7.74
CA THR A 61 0.83 -5.00 -6.96
C THR A 61 1.56 -5.95 -6.03
N ARG A 62 2.84 -5.68 -5.83
CA ARG A 62 3.66 -6.33 -4.80
C ARG A 62 4.18 -5.27 -3.85
N THR A 63 3.89 -5.45 -2.56
CA THR A 63 4.46 -4.65 -1.49
C THR A 63 5.43 -5.52 -0.71
N ARG A 64 6.67 -5.05 -0.54
CA ARG A 64 7.67 -5.68 0.33
C ARG A 64 8.03 -4.71 1.43
N GLY A 65 8.24 -5.21 2.64
CA GLY A 65 8.67 -4.36 3.73
C GLY A 65 9.34 -5.10 4.87
N LEU A 66 9.89 -4.27 5.76
CA LEU A 66 10.54 -4.60 7.00
C LEU A 66 9.82 -3.82 8.11
N ASP A 67 9.42 -4.52 9.15
CA ASP A 67 8.94 -3.95 10.40
C ASP A 67 9.93 -4.28 11.51
N LEU A 68 10.28 -3.27 12.31
CA LEU A 68 11.20 -3.43 13.43
C LEU A 68 10.65 -2.69 14.63
N THR A 69 10.59 -3.38 15.75
CA THR A 69 10.30 -2.77 17.05
C THR A 69 11.38 -3.15 18.05
N ALA A 70 11.78 -2.23 18.91
CA ALA A 70 12.65 -2.50 20.03
C ALA A 70 12.14 -1.80 21.28
N SER A 71 12.18 -2.48 22.41
CA SER A 71 11.91 -1.88 23.72
C SER A 71 13.03 -2.20 24.70
N SER A 72 13.34 -1.25 25.58
CA SER A 72 14.27 -1.46 26.67
C SER A 72 13.79 -0.85 27.99
N ARG A 73 14.20 -1.48 29.08
CA ARG A 73 14.08 -0.98 30.46
C ARG A 73 15.49 -0.80 31.00
N SER A 74 15.83 0.39 31.48
CA SER A 74 17.14 0.66 32.06
C SER A 74 17.05 1.60 33.25
N LYS A 75 18.03 1.53 34.16
CA LYS A 75 18.15 2.52 35.23
C LYS A 75 18.77 3.79 34.66
N PHE A 76 18.21 4.94 35.04
CA PHE A 76 18.77 6.25 34.69
C PHE A 76 18.73 7.15 35.93
N GLY A 77 19.89 7.37 36.54
CA GLY A 77 19.98 7.97 37.87
C GLY A 77 19.24 7.11 38.91
N GLU A 78 18.39 7.75 39.71
CA GLU A 78 17.54 7.08 40.70
C GLU A 78 16.24 6.52 40.11
N GLY A 79 15.97 6.78 38.82
CA GLY A 79 14.75 6.40 38.13
C GLY A 79 14.90 5.21 37.18
N GLN A 80 13.77 4.85 36.56
CA GLN A 80 13.69 3.87 35.47
C GLN A 80 13.39 4.61 34.16
N LEU A 81 14.14 4.29 33.11
CA LEU A 81 13.90 4.74 31.77
C LEU A 81 13.30 3.58 30.95
N TYR A 82 12.16 3.85 30.32
CA TYR A 82 11.55 2.98 29.34
C TYR A 82 11.75 3.59 27.97
N THR A 83 12.34 2.83 27.05
CA THR A 83 12.53 3.29 25.68
C THR A 83 11.81 2.33 24.74
N PHE A 84 11.11 2.90 23.76
CA PHE A 84 10.47 2.16 22.68
C PHE A 84 10.83 2.81 21.35
N LEU A 85 11.21 1.99 20.38
CA LEU A 85 11.53 2.39 19.02
C LEU A 85 10.74 1.51 18.06
N ALA A 86 10.16 2.13 17.04
CA ALA A 86 9.48 1.43 15.95
C ALA A 86 9.90 2.02 14.61
N LEU A 87 10.08 1.15 13.62
CA LEU A 87 10.46 1.51 12.26
C LEU A 87 9.74 0.57 11.29
N ASN A 88 9.05 1.17 10.32
CA ASN A 88 8.49 0.45 9.18
C ASN A 88 9.08 1.02 7.89
N ILE A 89 9.63 0.14 7.05
CA ILE A 89 10.09 0.49 5.70
C ILE A 89 9.36 -0.39 4.71
N SER A 90 8.67 0.22 3.75
CA SER A 90 7.93 -0.53 2.75
C SER A 90 8.06 0.08 1.35
N ARG A 91 8.00 -0.79 0.34
CA ARG A 91 7.97 -0.41 -1.07
C ARG A 91 6.89 -1.20 -1.78
N THR A 92 6.01 -0.47 -2.45
CA THR A 92 4.98 -1.03 -3.32
C THR A 92 5.38 -0.83 -4.79
N SER A 93 5.15 -1.83 -5.62
CA SER A 93 5.41 -1.75 -7.06
C SER A 93 4.30 -2.45 -7.84
N VAL A 94 3.93 -1.89 -8.97
CA VAL A 94 3.03 -2.54 -9.93
C VAL A 94 3.80 -3.67 -10.62
N THR A 95 3.24 -4.88 -10.61
CA THR A 95 3.87 -6.05 -11.22
C THR A 95 3.21 -6.47 -12.53
N ALA A 96 1.95 -6.11 -12.75
CA ALA A 96 1.24 -6.31 -14.00
C ALA A 96 0.04 -5.36 -14.10
N VAL A 97 -0.36 -5.04 -15.33
CA VAL A 97 -1.60 -4.33 -15.66
C VAL A 97 -2.41 -5.23 -16.58
N ASN A 98 -3.58 -5.64 -16.11
CA ASN A 98 -4.51 -6.59 -16.75
C ASN A 98 -5.71 -5.87 -17.40
N ALA A 99 -5.68 -4.54 -17.52
CA ALA A 99 -6.77 -3.77 -18.13
C ALA A 99 -6.90 -4.12 -19.63
N PRO A 100 -8.12 -4.26 -20.17
CA PRO A 100 -8.35 -4.30 -21.61
C PRO A 100 -7.71 -3.05 -22.28
N PRO A 101 -7.07 -3.16 -23.46
CA PRO A 101 -6.37 -2.04 -24.09
C PRO A 101 -7.22 -0.77 -24.27
N LYS A 102 -8.52 -0.94 -24.51
CA LYS A 102 -9.48 0.17 -24.66
C LYS A 102 -9.72 0.99 -23.38
N LEU A 103 -9.33 0.48 -22.22
CA LEU A 103 -9.46 1.13 -20.92
C LEU A 103 -8.10 1.55 -20.33
N GLN A 104 -7.02 1.34 -21.09
CA GLN A 104 -5.71 1.86 -20.76
C GLN A 104 -5.63 3.28 -21.30
N THR A 105 -5.67 4.27 -20.40
CA THR A 105 -5.45 5.69 -20.72
C THR A 105 -3.99 6.05 -20.67
#